data_AF-A0A8C1D5G7-F1
#
_entry.id   AF-A0A8C1D5G7-F1
#
_cell.length_a   1.000
_cell.length_b   1.000
_cell.length_c   1.000
_cell.angle_alpha   90.00
_cell.angle_beta   90.00
_cell.angle_gamma   90.00
#
_symmetry.space_group_name_H-M   'P 1'
#
loop_
_entity.id
_entity.type
_entity.pdbx_description
1 polymer ?
#
loop_
_entity_poly.entity_id
_entity_poly.type
_entity_poly.pdbx_seq_one_letter_code
_entity_poly.pdbx_strand_id
1 'polypeptide(L)'
;MFLQQQMVMSLRVSELQVLLGYAGRNKHGRKHELLTKALHLLKAGCSPAVQMKIKELYHRRFPTKMVSPTDLSLLGLPHLASTLHPVHPDVKLQRLPFYDVLDELIKPTSLASDNSQRFQETCFAFALTPQQVQQISSSMDISGTKCDFTVQVQLRFCLSETSCPQEDHFPPNLCVKVNGKPCNLPGYLPPTKNGVEPKRPSRPINITSLVRLSTTVPNTIVVSWTSEIGRSYSMAVYLVRQQSSSVLLQRLRSKGIRNPDHSRALIKEKLTADPDSEIATTSLRVSLLCPLGKMRLTIPCRALTCSHLQCFDATLYILMNEKKPTWVCPVCDKKAPYEHLIIDGLFMEILNSCVDCDEIQFKEDGSWAPMRSKKVVQEVSASSNGIEGITTETVIFVRSYGDNRQIKVKICTLGCNGSQNSRFGSIQHLVSWFGLVQGYIGYVTMLEIFLFKTMKESQWIYRTHKQCANFAQELCW
;
A
#
# COMPACT_ATOMS: atom_id res chain seq x y z
N MET A 1 46.38 -18.09 2.11
CA MET A 1 46.99 -17.88 3.43
C MET A 1 46.16 -16.97 4.35
N PHE A 2 45.75 -15.77 3.94
CA PHE A 2 45.00 -14.81 4.77
C PHE A 2 43.66 -15.37 5.33
N LEU A 3 42.86 -16.03 4.49
CA LEU A 3 41.57 -16.65 4.91
C LEU A 3 41.76 -17.75 5.97
N GLN A 4 42.80 -18.58 5.85
CA GLN A 4 43.09 -19.64 6.84
C GLN A 4 43.56 -19.07 8.17
N GLN A 5 44.27 -17.94 8.17
CA GLN A 5 44.63 -17.24 9.40
C GLN A 5 43.38 -16.72 10.11
N GLN A 6 42.43 -16.13 9.39
CA GLN A 6 41.14 -15.70 9.94
C GLN A 6 40.34 -16.89 10.51
N MET A 7 40.31 -18.02 9.80
CA MET A 7 39.68 -19.24 10.29
C MET A 7 40.30 -19.69 11.63
N VAL A 8 41.63 -19.77 11.71
CA VAL A 8 42.34 -20.17 12.95
C VAL A 8 42.12 -19.18 14.08
N MET A 9 42.12 -17.87 13.79
CA MET A 9 41.88 -16.83 14.80
C MET A 9 40.47 -16.90 15.39
N SER A 10 39.51 -17.42 14.63
CA SER A 10 38.14 -17.59 15.11
C SER A 10 38.01 -18.75 16.11
N LEU A 11 38.86 -19.78 16.07
CA LEU A 11 38.71 -21.04 16.82
C LEU A 11 38.76 -20.88 18.36
N ARG A 12 38.01 -21.74 19.08
CA ARG A 12 38.02 -21.85 20.55
C ARG A 12 39.23 -22.66 21.01
N VAL A 13 39.50 -22.62 22.32
CA VAL A 13 40.59 -23.39 22.94
C VAL A 13 40.50 -24.87 22.59
N SER A 14 39.34 -25.51 22.76
CA SER A 14 39.15 -26.93 22.43
C SER A 14 39.43 -27.25 20.96
N GLU A 15 39.04 -26.38 20.03
CA GLU A 15 39.25 -26.53 18.59
C GLU A 15 40.73 -26.36 18.21
N LEU A 16 41.41 -25.38 18.81
CA LEU A 16 42.85 -25.19 18.66
C LEU A 16 43.64 -26.38 19.22
N GLN A 17 43.18 -26.97 20.33
CA GLN A 17 43.77 -28.19 20.89
C GLN A 17 43.60 -29.39 19.97
N VAL A 18 42.44 -29.54 19.35
CA VAL A 18 42.17 -30.59 18.34
C VAL A 18 43.05 -30.38 17.11
N LEU A 19 43.17 -29.15 16.60
CA LEU A 19 44.01 -28.83 15.46
C LEU A 19 45.49 -29.11 15.74
N LEU A 20 46.01 -28.65 16.88
CA LEU A 20 47.41 -28.85 17.25
C LEU A 20 47.71 -30.33 17.54
N GLY A 21 46.79 -31.04 18.20
CA GLY A 21 46.90 -32.49 18.40
C GLY A 21 46.92 -33.25 17.07
N TYR A 22 46.07 -32.88 16.12
CA TYR A 22 46.06 -33.44 14.77
C TYR A 22 47.38 -33.20 14.02
N ALA A 23 48.01 -32.04 14.23
CA ALA A 23 49.31 -31.70 13.66
C ALA A 23 50.52 -32.21 14.46
N GLY A 24 50.32 -33.04 15.49
CA GLY A 24 51.40 -33.57 16.33
C GLY A 24 52.13 -32.51 17.15
N ARG A 25 51.46 -31.40 17.49
CA ARG A 25 52.02 -30.30 18.30
C ARG A 25 51.45 -30.31 19.73
N ASN A 26 52.15 -29.62 20.63
CA ASN A 26 51.72 -29.49 22.02
C ASN A 26 50.37 -28.75 22.11
N LYS A 27 49.38 -29.40 22.74
CA LYS A 27 47.99 -28.95 22.90
C LYS A 27 47.67 -28.28 24.25
N HIS A 28 48.67 -27.99 25.08
CA HIS A 28 48.47 -27.32 26.37
C HIS A 28 48.92 -25.86 26.31
N GLY A 29 48.20 -25.00 27.02
CA GLY A 29 48.49 -23.57 27.10
C GLY A 29 47.23 -22.71 27.05
N ARG A 30 47.41 -21.41 27.30
CA ARG A 30 46.33 -20.42 27.19
C ARG A 30 45.96 -20.20 25.72
N LYS A 31 44.76 -19.67 25.44
CA LYS A 31 44.25 -19.47 24.07
C LYS A 31 45.24 -18.75 23.15
N HIS A 32 45.88 -17.68 23.64
CA HIS A 32 46.84 -16.90 22.87
C HIS A 32 48.08 -17.73 22.49
N GLU A 33 48.59 -18.57 23.39
CA GLU A 33 49.73 -19.46 23.11
C GLU A 33 49.39 -20.54 22.07
N LEU A 34 48.21 -21.15 22.18
CA LEU A 34 47.74 -22.14 21.21
C LEU A 34 47.49 -21.52 19.83
N LEU A 35 46.94 -20.30 19.81
CA LEU A 35 46.70 -19.55 18.58
C LEU A 35 48.01 -19.14 17.90
N THR A 36 49.01 -18.68 18.66
CA THR A 36 50.35 -18.38 18.12
C THR A 36 51.00 -19.63 17.52
N LYS A 37 50.91 -20.79 18.20
CA LYS A 37 51.40 -22.08 17.67
C LYS A 37 50.68 -22.49 16.38
N ALA A 38 49.35 -22.33 16.32
CA ALA A 38 48.55 -22.67 15.15
C ALA A 38 48.80 -21.72 13.95
N LEU A 39 49.04 -20.44 14.21
CA LEU A 39 49.43 -19.47 13.16
C LEU A 39 50.85 -19.71 12.66
N HIS A 40 51.78 -20.13 13.54
CA HIS A 40 53.13 -20.52 13.13
C HIS A 40 53.10 -21.76 12.23
N LEU A 41 52.24 -22.74 12.55
CA LEU A 41 51.99 -23.92 11.72
C LEU A 41 51.54 -23.54 10.29
N LEU A 42 50.69 -22.52 10.15
CA LEU A 42 50.27 -22.00 8.84
C LEU A 42 51.40 -21.30 8.07
N LYS A 43 52.24 -20.51 8.76
CA LYS A 43 53.37 -19.79 8.14
C LYS A 43 54.49 -20.72 7.66
N ALA A 44 54.68 -21.85 8.33
CA ALA A 44 55.71 -22.85 7.98
C ALA A 44 55.33 -23.76 6.79
N GLY A 45 54.21 -23.50 6.09
CA GLY A 45 53.77 -24.32 4.96
C GLY A 45 53.14 -25.65 5.38
N CYS A 46 52.03 -25.60 6.13
CA CYS A 46 51.35 -26.82 6.62
C CYS A 46 50.81 -27.73 5.51
N SER A 47 50.76 -29.05 5.81
CA SER A 47 50.26 -30.06 4.88
C SER A 47 48.79 -29.85 4.49
N PRO A 48 48.36 -30.30 3.30
CA PRO A 48 46.96 -30.20 2.86
C PRO A 48 45.97 -30.81 3.87
N ALA A 49 46.37 -31.86 4.59
CA ALA A 49 45.57 -32.48 5.64
C ALA A 49 45.27 -31.52 6.81
N VAL A 50 46.26 -30.73 7.25
CA VAL A 50 46.07 -29.72 8.30
C VAL A 50 45.17 -28.59 7.80
N GLN A 51 45.32 -28.17 6.55
CA GLN A 51 44.47 -27.15 5.94
C GLN A 51 43.01 -27.58 5.86
N MET A 52 42.75 -28.85 5.51
CA MET A 52 41.41 -29.44 5.52
C MET A 52 40.85 -29.51 6.94
N LYS A 53 41.68 -29.85 7.93
CA LYS A 53 41.24 -29.88 9.33
C LYS A 53 40.85 -28.50 9.87
N ILE A 54 41.54 -27.44 9.46
CA ILE A 54 41.18 -26.05 9.79
C ILE A 54 39.81 -25.70 9.20
N LYS A 55 39.58 -26.03 7.92
CA LYS A 55 38.28 -25.82 7.27
C LYS A 55 37.18 -26.62 7.96
N GLU A 56 37.39 -27.90 8.26
CA GLU A 56 36.42 -28.75 8.95
C GLU A 56 35.99 -28.14 10.30
N LEU A 57 36.96 -27.75 11.14
CA LEU A 57 36.70 -27.15 12.45
C LEU A 57 35.98 -25.80 12.33
N TYR A 58 36.31 -25.01 11.31
CA TYR A 58 35.64 -23.74 11.03
C TYR A 58 34.20 -23.93 10.56
N HIS A 59 33.94 -24.83 9.60
CA HIS A 59 32.59 -25.09 9.07
C HIS A 59 31.67 -25.79 10.08
N ARG A 60 32.23 -26.62 10.98
CA ARG A 60 31.47 -27.15 12.13
C ARG A 60 30.92 -26.04 13.02
N ARG A 61 31.64 -24.93 13.11
CA ARG A 61 31.26 -23.79 13.94
C ARG A 61 30.39 -22.77 13.20
N PHE A 62 30.61 -22.62 11.90
CA PHE A 62 29.85 -21.75 11.03
C PHE A 62 29.28 -22.58 9.88
N PRO A 63 28.14 -23.29 10.07
CA PRO A 63 27.55 -24.12 9.03
C PRO A 63 26.99 -23.20 7.93
N THR A 64 27.78 -22.94 6.89
CA THR A 64 27.29 -22.32 5.66
C THR A 64 26.59 -23.39 4.82
N LYS A 65 25.26 -23.32 4.75
CA LYS A 65 24.57 -23.79 3.55
C LYS A 65 24.82 -22.73 2.49
N MET A 66 25.74 -22.98 1.55
CA MET A 66 25.66 -22.56 0.15
C MET A 66 26.90 -22.96 -0.65
N VAL A 67 26.63 -23.14 -1.94
CA VAL A 67 27.42 -23.67 -3.05
C VAL A 67 28.76 -22.95 -3.24
N SER A 68 29.75 -23.70 -3.72
CA SER A 68 31.15 -23.30 -3.85
C SER A 68 31.41 -22.29 -4.99
N PRO A 69 32.44 -21.42 -4.87
CA PRO A 69 32.83 -20.41 -5.88
C PRO A 69 33.30 -20.97 -7.23
N THR A 70 33.44 -22.29 -7.38
CA THR A 70 33.97 -22.91 -8.60
C THR A 70 32.98 -22.87 -9.77
N ASP A 71 31.68 -22.70 -9.51
CA ASP A 71 30.65 -22.65 -10.57
C ASP A 71 30.45 -21.25 -11.18
N LEU A 72 31.03 -20.19 -10.58
CA LEU A 72 31.02 -18.84 -11.17
C LEU A 72 32.15 -18.59 -12.18
N SER A 73 33.13 -19.49 -12.27
CA SER A 73 34.29 -19.32 -13.15
C SER A 73 33.98 -19.57 -14.63
N LEU A 74 32.79 -20.07 -14.98
CA LEU A 74 32.36 -20.32 -16.36
C LEU A 74 31.68 -19.13 -17.05
N LEU A 75 31.56 -17.95 -16.39
CA LEU A 75 30.86 -16.77 -16.94
C LEU A 75 31.75 -15.58 -17.32
N GLY A 76 33.08 -15.73 -17.34
CA GLY A 76 33.98 -14.83 -18.07
C GLY A 76 33.89 -13.32 -17.75
N LEU A 77 33.93 -12.91 -16.48
CA LEU A 77 34.00 -11.50 -16.08
C LEU A 77 35.20 -11.25 -15.12
N PRO A 78 36.32 -10.66 -15.59
CA PRO A 78 37.57 -10.62 -14.84
C PRO A 78 37.85 -9.31 -14.08
N HIS A 79 36.90 -8.76 -13.28
CA HIS A 79 37.24 -7.57 -12.47
C HIS A 79 36.45 -7.27 -11.18
N LEU A 80 35.94 -8.27 -10.46
CA LEU A 80 35.13 -8.04 -9.23
C LEU A 80 35.69 -8.74 -7.98
N ALA A 81 37.00 -8.63 -7.75
CA ALA A 81 37.67 -9.25 -6.60
C ALA A 81 38.21 -8.20 -5.61
N SER A 82 37.39 -7.27 -5.13
CA SER A 82 37.65 -6.61 -3.85
C SER A 82 36.38 -6.02 -3.26
N THR A 83 36.10 -6.39 -2.01
CA THR A 83 34.90 -6.07 -1.18
C THR A 83 33.69 -6.97 -1.43
N LEU A 84 32.72 -6.98 -0.51
CA LEU A 84 31.40 -7.67 -0.56
C LEU A 84 31.30 -9.00 0.20
N HIS A 85 31.43 -8.95 1.53
CA HIS A 85 30.38 -9.63 2.30
C HIS A 85 29.15 -8.72 2.25
N PRO A 86 27.94 -9.23 1.96
CA PRO A 86 26.71 -8.46 2.03
C PRO A 86 26.60 -7.83 3.42
N VAL A 87 26.66 -6.50 3.50
CA VAL A 87 26.37 -5.81 4.76
C VAL A 87 24.86 -5.86 4.93
N HIS A 88 24.42 -6.55 5.97
CA HIS A 88 23.03 -6.56 6.39
C HIS A 88 22.87 -5.50 7.46
N PRO A 89 22.50 -4.26 7.10
CA PRO A 89 22.14 -3.28 8.12
C PRO A 89 20.87 -3.78 8.83
N ASP A 90 20.70 -3.47 10.10
CA ASP A 90 19.47 -3.77 10.88
C ASP A 90 18.24 -2.96 10.40
N VAL A 91 18.22 -2.57 9.13
CA VAL A 91 17.14 -1.88 8.43
C VAL A 91 15.93 -2.81 8.35
N LYS A 92 14.75 -2.24 8.57
CA LYS A 92 13.48 -2.94 8.43
C LYS A 92 12.63 -2.15 7.45
N LEU A 93 12.01 -2.83 6.49
CA LEU A 93 11.04 -2.20 5.59
C LEU A 93 9.67 -2.13 6.27
N GLN A 94 8.94 -1.03 6.04
CA GLN A 94 7.57 -0.88 6.49
C GLN A 94 6.69 -1.96 5.85
N ARG A 95 5.81 -2.54 6.66
CA ARG A 95 4.86 -3.56 6.18
C ARG A 95 3.88 -2.96 5.18
N LEU A 96 3.56 -3.73 4.16
CA LEU A 96 2.58 -3.36 3.15
C LEU A 96 1.27 -4.09 3.43
N PRO A 97 0.14 -3.39 3.68
CA PRO A 97 -1.08 -4.04 4.14
C PRO A 97 -1.62 -5.14 3.22
N PHE A 98 -1.42 -4.98 1.90
CA PHE A 98 -1.88 -5.92 0.87
C PHE A 98 -0.90 -7.08 0.62
N TYR A 99 0.17 -7.22 1.39
CA TYR A 99 1.17 -8.28 1.19
C TYR A 99 1.55 -8.92 2.51
N ASP A 100 1.23 -10.20 2.66
CA ASP A 100 1.77 -11.00 3.75
C ASP A 100 3.15 -11.50 3.36
N VAL A 101 4.15 -11.24 4.20
CA VAL A 101 5.50 -11.78 4.00
C VAL A 101 5.50 -13.25 4.40
N LEU A 102 5.81 -14.12 3.44
CA LEU A 102 5.94 -15.56 3.64
C LEU A 102 7.39 -15.95 3.96
N ASP A 103 8.36 -15.32 3.29
CA ASP A 103 9.78 -15.57 3.52
C ASP A 103 10.66 -14.38 3.08
N GLU A 104 11.88 -14.32 3.64
CA GLU A 104 12.92 -13.36 3.28
C GLU A 104 13.96 -14.05 2.38
N LEU A 105 13.80 -13.94 1.06
CA LEU A 105 14.72 -14.55 0.09
C LEU A 105 16.08 -13.86 0.09
N ILE A 106 16.08 -12.53 0.23
CA ILE A 106 17.27 -11.71 0.49
C ILE A 106 16.89 -10.70 1.58
N LYS A 107 17.56 -10.80 2.74
CA LYS A 107 17.42 -9.82 3.82
C LYS A 107 17.81 -8.43 3.34
N PRO A 108 17.34 -7.34 4.00
CA PRO A 108 17.84 -6.00 3.75
C PRO A 108 19.37 -5.99 3.67
N THR A 109 19.88 -5.61 2.50
CA THR A 109 21.30 -5.68 2.17
C THR A 109 21.69 -4.36 1.55
N SER A 110 22.76 -3.74 2.06
CA SER A 110 23.25 -2.47 1.55
C SER A 110 23.70 -2.59 0.09
N LEU A 111 23.30 -1.61 -0.71
CA LEU A 111 23.85 -1.39 -2.04
C LEU A 111 25.24 -0.78 -1.86
N ALA A 112 26.28 -1.53 -2.19
CA ALA A 112 27.66 -1.08 -1.98
C ALA A 112 27.97 0.11 -2.89
N SER A 113 28.45 1.20 -2.32
CA SER A 113 28.93 2.35 -3.07
C SER A 113 30.45 2.38 -3.06
N ASP A 114 31.07 2.27 -4.24
CA ASP A 114 32.46 2.68 -4.41
C ASP A 114 32.52 4.21 -4.61
N ASN A 115 33.24 4.93 -3.75
CA ASN A 115 33.39 6.38 -3.85
C ASN A 115 34.13 6.82 -5.14
N SER A 116 34.76 5.90 -5.87
CA SER A 116 35.51 6.20 -7.08
C SER A 116 34.62 6.44 -8.33
N GLN A 117 33.39 5.92 -8.36
CA GLN A 117 32.51 6.00 -9.53
C GLN A 117 31.12 6.55 -9.19
N ARG A 118 30.57 7.41 -10.06
CA ARG A 118 29.21 7.94 -9.88
C ARG A 118 28.14 6.88 -10.15
N PHE A 119 28.35 6.05 -11.17
CA PHE A 119 27.47 4.95 -11.51
C PHE A 119 27.94 3.68 -10.79
N GLN A 120 27.01 3.03 -10.10
CA GLN A 120 27.25 1.85 -9.29
C GLN A 120 26.47 0.68 -9.87
N GLU A 121 27.04 -0.51 -9.75
CA GLU A 121 26.38 -1.76 -10.11
C GLU A 121 26.69 -2.83 -9.07
N THR A 122 25.69 -3.59 -8.68
CA THR A 122 25.85 -4.72 -7.75
C THR A 122 24.97 -5.89 -8.18
N CYS A 123 25.51 -7.09 -8.05
CA CYS A 123 24.83 -8.33 -8.38
C CYS A 123 24.45 -9.09 -7.10
N PHE A 124 23.22 -9.57 -7.04
CA PHE A 124 22.66 -10.37 -5.96
C PHE A 124 22.16 -11.70 -6.54
N ALA A 125 22.16 -12.73 -5.71
CA ALA A 125 21.61 -14.03 -6.09
C ALA A 125 20.77 -14.63 -4.96
N PHE A 126 19.72 -15.35 -5.32
CA PHE A 126 18.90 -16.12 -4.39
C PHE A 126 18.42 -17.41 -5.06
N ALA A 127 18.15 -18.44 -4.27
CA ALA A 127 17.58 -19.70 -4.74
C ALA A 127 16.23 -19.93 -4.09
N LEU A 128 15.32 -20.57 -4.83
CA LEU A 128 14.01 -20.95 -4.31
C LEU A 128 14.06 -22.38 -3.77
N THR A 129 13.36 -22.63 -2.67
CA THR A 129 13.14 -23.98 -2.16
C THR A 129 12.02 -24.69 -2.96
N PRO A 130 11.95 -26.03 -2.95
CA PRO A 130 10.86 -26.75 -3.61
C PRO A 130 9.47 -26.30 -3.16
N GLN A 131 9.32 -26.02 -1.85
CA GLN A 131 8.06 -25.53 -1.29
C GLN A 131 7.69 -24.15 -1.84
N GLN A 132 8.66 -23.23 -1.94
CA GLN A 132 8.41 -21.89 -2.47
C GLN A 132 8.05 -21.93 -3.96
N VAL A 133 8.74 -22.77 -4.76
CA VAL A 133 8.40 -23.00 -6.17
C VAL A 133 6.96 -23.50 -6.30
N GLN A 134 6.59 -24.51 -5.51
CA GLN A 134 5.23 -25.04 -5.48
C GLN A 134 4.22 -23.96 -5.12
N GLN A 135 4.46 -23.20 -4.03
CA GLN A 135 3.58 -22.12 -3.58
C GLN A 135 3.35 -21.06 -4.65
N ILE A 136 4.38 -20.64 -5.39
CA ILE A 136 4.23 -19.69 -6.49
C ILE A 136 3.41 -20.34 -7.61
N SER A 137 3.82 -21.52 -8.09
CA SER A 137 3.17 -22.19 -9.22
C SER A 137 1.69 -22.48 -8.99
N SER A 138 1.30 -22.88 -7.78
CA SER A 138 -0.08 -23.21 -7.42
C SER A 138 -0.95 -21.97 -7.16
N SER A 139 -0.34 -20.78 -7.09
CA SER A 139 -1.03 -19.52 -6.79
C SER A 139 -1.48 -18.76 -8.04
N MET A 140 -1.25 -19.34 -9.22
CA MET A 140 -1.62 -18.79 -10.50
C MET A 140 -3.14 -18.70 -10.61
N ASP A 141 -3.66 -17.48 -10.73
CA ASP A 141 -5.08 -17.25 -10.98
C ASP A 141 -5.32 -17.17 -12.49
N ILE A 142 -6.19 -18.04 -12.99
CA ILE A 142 -6.54 -18.16 -14.42
C ILE A 142 -7.81 -17.35 -14.74
N SER A 143 -8.47 -16.76 -13.72
CA SER A 143 -9.76 -16.08 -13.88
C SER A 143 -9.71 -14.72 -14.59
N GLY A 144 -8.51 -14.17 -14.84
CA GLY A 144 -8.32 -12.88 -15.50
C GLY A 144 -7.62 -12.95 -16.86
N THR A 145 -7.76 -11.90 -17.67
CA THR A 145 -7.03 -11.67 -18.93
C THR A 145 -5.51 -11.48 -18.77
N LYS A 146 -4.99 -11.53 -17.54
CA LYS A 146 -3.56 -11.53 -17.20
C LYS A 146 -3.24 -12.71 -16.27
N CYS A 147 -2.13 -13.38 -16.53
CA CYS A 147 -1.54 -14.36 -15.63
C CYS A 147 -0.96 -13.66 -14.39
N ASP A 148 -1.76 -13.52 -13.33
CA ASP A 148 -1.32 -12.95 -12.06
C ASP A 148 -1.19 -14.06 -11.00
N PHE A 149 -0.03 -14.08 -10.33
CA PHE A 149 0.22 -14.97 -9.22
C PHE A 149 -0.16 -14.28 -7.91
N THR A 150 -0.96 -14.93 -7.07
CA THR A 150 -1.26 -14.37 -5.73
C THR A 150 -0.07 -14.53 -4.77
N VAL A 151 0.82 -15.51 -5.00
CA VAL A 151 2.12 -15.62 -4.33
C VAL A 151 3.21 -15.10 -5.26
N GLN A 152 3.96 -14.10 -4.83
CA GLN A 152 4.86 -13.31 -5.67
C GLN A 152 6.27 -13.21 -5.05
N VAL A 153 7.27 -13.04 -5.92
CA VAL A 153 8.60 -12.56 -5.52
C VAL A 153 8.62 -11.03 -5.65
N GLN A 154 8.81 -10.36 -4.52
CA GLN A 154 8.74 -8.91 -4.40
C GLN A 154 10.12 -8.32 -4.06
N LEU A 155 10.63 -7.47 -4.95
CA LEU A 155 11.84 -6.69 -4.76
C LEU A 155 11.48 -5.32 -4.19
N ARG A 156 12.18 -4.90 -3.14
CA ARG A 156 12.00 -3.60 -2.47
C ARG A 156 13.33 -2.90 -2.27
N PHE A 157 13.28 -1.57 -2.31
CA PHE A 157 14.42 -0.69 -2.05
C PHE A 157 14.05 0.32 -0.98
N CYS A 158 15.02 0.75 -0.19
CA CYS A 158 14.84 1.77 0.84
C CYS A 158 16.15 2.51 1.11
N LEU A 159 16.07 3.56 1.94
CA LEU A 159 17.24 4.15 2.56
C LEU A 159 17.81 3.19 3.62
N SER A 160 19.12 3.21 3.82
CA SER A 160 19.82 2.42 4.84
C SER A 160 19.76 3.08 6.21
N GLU A 161 18.59 3.52 6.64
CA GLU A 161 18.36 4.13 7.95
C GLU A 161 17.75 3.10 8.93
N THR A 162 18.25 3.10 10.16
CA THR A 162 17.85 2.12 11.20
C THR A 162 17.03 2.73 12.33
N SER A 163 16.78 4.04 12.31
CA SER A 163 16.00 4.77 13.31
C SER A 163 14.51 4.39 13.30
N CYS A 164 13.99 3.98 12.15
CA CYS A 164 12.60 3.55 11.99
C CYS A 164 12.45 2.56 10.82
N PRO A 165 11.31 1.84 10.74
CA PRO A 165 10.96 1.09 9.55
C PRO A 165 10.87 2.02 8.32
N GLN A 166 11.46 1.59 7.22
CA GLN A 166 11.66 2.40 6.02
C GLN A 166 10.54 2.21 5.00
N GLU A 167 10.03 3.30 4.45
CA GLU A 167 9.18 3.27 3.25
C GLU A 167 10.00 2.84 2.02
N ASP A 168 9.31 2.39 0.96
CA ASP A 168 9.99 2.11 -0.31
C ASP A 168 10.61 3.39 -0.86
N HIS A 169 11.90 3.34 -1.19
CA HIS A 169 12.66 4.45 -1.71
C HIS A 169 13.66 3.97 -2.75
N PHE A 170 13.47 4.37 -4.01
CA PHE A 170 14.41 4.03 -5.08
C PHE A 170 15.66 4.90 -5.03
N PRO A 171 16.86 4.31 -5.21
CA PRO A 171 18.04 5.06 -5.59
C PRO A 171 17.82 5.85 -6.90
N PRO A 172 18.54 6.96 -7.12
CA PRO A 172 18.43 7.72 -8.37
C PRO A 172 18.97 6.91 -9.54
N ASN A 173 18.36 7.12 -10.72
CA ASN A 173 18.69 6.40 -11.96
C ASN A 173 18.67 4.86 -11.83
N LEU A 174 17.81 4.34 -10.96
CA LEU A 174 17.66 2.90 -10.73
C LEU A 174 17.33 2.15 -12.04
N CYS A 175 18.15 1.14 -12.33
CA CYS A 175 17.94 0.12 -13.32
C CYS A 175 18.06 -1.26 -12.64
N VAL A 176 17.18 -2.18 -13.02
CA VAL A 176 17.16 -3.55 -12.46
C VAL A 176 17.08 -4.55 -13.61
N LYS A 177 17.92 -5.59 -13.55
CA LYS A 177 17.83 -6.76 -14.42
C LYS A 177 17.68 -8.01 -13.57
N VAL A 178 16.73 -8.87 -13.93
CA VAL A 178 16.52 -10.17 -13.27
C VAL A 178 16.78 -11.27 -14.29
N ASN A 179 17.72 -12.17 -13.99
CA ASN A 179 18.16 -13.23 -14.90
C ASN A 179 18.55 -12.72 -16.29
N GLY A 180 19.21 -11.55 -16.34
CA GLY A 180 19.63 -10.87 -17.58
C GLY A 180 18.54 -10.07 -18.29
N LYS A 181 17.26 -10.20 -17.90
CA LYS A 181 16.14 -9.46 -18.49
C LYS A 181 15.88 -8.15 -17.75
N PRO A 182 15.66 -7.01 -18.45
CA PRO A 182 15.33 -5.75 -17.80
C PRO A 182 13.98 -5.83 -17.08
N CYS A 183 13.93 -5.29 -15.86
CA CYS A 183 12.72 -5.21 -15.06
C CYS A 183 11.96 -3.92 -15.35
N ASN A 184 10.65 -4.03 -15.55
CA ASN A 184 9.79 -2.87 -15.75
C ASN A 184 9.60 -2.12 -14.44
N LEU A 185 10.13 -0.91 -14.38
CA LEU A 185 9.98 -0.02 -13.24
C LEU A 185 8.78 0.93 -13.44
N PRO A 186 8.22 1.50 -12.37
CA PRO A 186 7.15 2.48 -12.47
C PRO A 186 7.51 3.63 -13.44
N GLY A 187 6.52 4.12 -14.20
CA GLY A 187 6.70 5.28 -15.06
C GLY A 187 7.09 6.53 -14.25
N TYR A 188 7.78 7.47 -14.90
CA TYR A 188 8.10 8.76 -14.29
C TYR A 188 6.85 9.62 -14.13
N LEU A 189 6.76 10.35 -13.03
CA LEU A 189 5.75 11.39 -12.87
C LEU A 189 6.13 12.61 -13.71
N PRO A 190 5.15 13.32 -14.31
CA PRO A 190 5.44 14.57 -15.01
C PRO A 190 6.06 15.59 -14.04
N PRO A 191 7.00 16.43 -14.51
CA PRO A 191 7.62 17.44 -13.66
C PRO A 191 6.56 18.42 -13.12
N THR A 192 6.57 18.65 -11.81
CA THR A 192 5.63 19.61 -11.18
C THR A 192 6.02 21.06 -11.43
N LYS A 193 7.30 21.32 -11.77
CA LYS A 193 7.88 22.65 -12.05
C LYS A 193 9.05 22.51 -13.03
N ASN A 194 9.33 23.58 -13.78
CA ASN A 194 10.50 23.63 -14.68
C ASN A 194 11.80 23.46 -13.88
N GLY A 195 12.69 22.57 -14.33
CA GLY A 195 13.98 22.29 -13.71
C GLY A 195 13.98 21.22 -12.60
N VAL A 196 12.83 20.65 -12.24
CA VAL A 196 12.76 19.52 -11.31
C VAL A 196 12.95 18.21 -12.09
N GLU A 197 13.94 17.39 -11.71
CA GLU A 197 14.16 16.09 -12.34
C GLU A 197 12.92 15.18 -12.20
N PRO A 198 12.54 14.46 -13.26
CA PRO A 198 11.43 13.51 -13.21
C PRO A 198 11.66 12.46 -12.12
N LYS A 199 10.76 12.40 -11.14
CA LYS A 199 10.84 11.41 -10.06
C LYS A 199 9.99 10.20 -10.37
N ARG A 200 10.57 9.02 -10.21
CA ARG A 200 9.85 7.76 -10.25
C ARG A 200 9.18 7.50 -8.90
N PRO A 201 7.88 7.16 -8.84
CA PRO A 201 7.24 6.82 -7.57
C PRO A 201 7.83 5.52 -7.05
N SER A 202 8.34 5.57 -5.82
CA SER A 202 8.92 4.39 -5.15
C SER A 202 7.80 3.49 -4.66
N ARG A 203 7.86 2.20 -5.04
CA ARG A 203 6.88 1.17 -4.69
C ARG A 203 7.52 -0.22 -4.80
N PRO A 204 6.98 -1.25 -4.13
CA PRO A 204 7.42 -2.62 -4.33
C PRO A 204 7.34 -3.03 -5.81
N ILE A 205 8.28 -3.87 -6.23
CA ILE A 205 8.39 -4.36 -7.61
C ILE A 205 8.11 -5.86 -7.62
N ASN A 206 7.05 -6.27 -8.30
CA ASN A 206 6.79 -7.69 -8.55
C ASN A 206 7.72 -8.18 -9.67
N ILE A 207 8.66 -9.06 -9.32
CA ILE A 207 9.63 -9.63 -10.28
C ILE A 207 9.31 -11.09 -10.64
N THR A 208 8.17 -11.63 -10.20
CA THR A 208 7.80 -13.05 -10.34
C THR A 208 7.90 -13.56 -11.77
N SER A 209 7.46 -12.77 -12.76
CA SER A 209 7.50 -13.15 -14.19
C SER A 209 8.91 -13.25 -14.78
N LEU A 210 9.92 -12.69 -14.10
CA LEU A 210 11.32 -12.73 -14.51
C LEU A 210 12.13 -13.79 -13.74
N VAL A 211 11.54 -14.35 -12.68
CA VAL A 211 12.16 -15.36 -11.83
C VAL A 211 12.06 -16.73 -12.48
N ARG A 212 13.15 -17.49 -12.42
CA ARG A 212 13.20 -18.91 -12.73
C ARG A 212 12.59 -19.68 -11.57
N LEU A 213 11.44 -20.31 -11.80
CA LEU A 213 10.79 -21.22 -10.85
C LEU A 213 11.48 -22.59 -10.87
N SER A 214 12.75 -22.62 -10.46
CA SER A 214 13.59 -23.81 -10.40
C SER A 214 14.34 -23.87 -9.07
N THR A 215 14.52 -25.08 -8.57
CA THR A 215 15.30 -25.37 -7.35
C THR A 215 16.77 -25.69 -7.66
N THR A 216 17.11 -25.90 -8.92
CA THR A 216 18.46 -26.31 -9.36
C THR A 216 19.30 -25.16 -9.89
N VAL A 217 18.66 -24.02 -10.22
CA VAL A 217 19.33 -22.85 -10.79
C VAL A 217 19.00 -21.62 -9.95
N PRO A 218 20.01 -20.85 -9.50
CA PRO A 218 19.76 -19.62 -8.77
C PRO A 218 19.19 -18.53 -9.69
N ASN A 219 18.47 -17.60 -9.07
CA ASN A 219 18.04 -16.36 -9.66
C ASN A 219 19.07 -15.26 -9.40
N THR A 220 19.35 -14.44 -10.40
CA THR A 220 20.27 -13.30 -10.28
C THR A 220 19.54 -11.98 -10.46
N ILE A 221 19.92 -10.98 -9.67
CA ILE A 221 19.43 -9.60 -9.75
C ILE A 221 20.63 -8.69 -9.89
N VAL A 222 20.71 -7.95 -10.99
CA VAL A 222 21.70 -6.88 -11.18
C VAL A 222 20.99 -5.57 -10.97
N VAL A 223 21.49 -4.78 -10.02
CA VAL A 223 20.98 -3.45 -9.69
C VAL A 223 22.05 -2.43 -10.08
N SER A 224 21.67 -1.45 -10.87
CA SER A 224 22.54 -0.34 -11.25
C SER A 224 21.87 0.99 -10.85
N TRP A 225 22.62 1.91 -10.27
CA TRP A 225 22.10 3.19 -9.77
C TRP A 225 23.18 4.27 -9.74
N THR A 226 22.79 5.51 -9.45
CA THR A 226 23.73 6.61 -9.22
C THR A 226 23.95 6.81 -7.72
N SER A 227 25.21 6.85 -7.27
CA SER A 227 25.52 7.13 -5.86
C SER A 227 25.26 8.62 -5.53
N GLU A 228 24.77 8.88 -4.32
CA GLU A 228 24.57 10.23 -3.77
C GLU A 228 25.36 10.38 -2.46
N ILE A 229 26.09 11.49 -2.32
CA ILE A 229 26.86 11.77 -1.12
C ILE A 229 25.89 11.89 0.07
N GLY A 230 26.22 11.20 1.17
CA GLY A 230 25.44 11.24 2.41
C GLY A 230 24.18 10.36 2.40
N ARG A 231 23.93 9.58 1.35
CA ARG A 231 22.81 8.63 1.29
C ARG A 231 23.31 7.24 0.98
N SER A 232 22.82 6.28 1.76
CA SER A 232 23.04 4.86 1.54
C SER A 232 21.69 4.19 1.31
N TYR A 233 21.68 3.19 0.44
CA TYR A 233 20.46 2.50 0.05
C TYR A 233 20.60 1.00 0.35
N SER A 234 19.47 0.35 0.58
CA SER A 234 19.39 -1.10 0.79
C SER A 234 18.32 -1.70 -0.11
N MET A 235 18.53 -2.95 -0.50
CA MET A 235 17.53 -3.76 -1.18
C MET A 235 17.17 -5.01 -0.38
N ALA A 236 15.96 -5.51 -0.58
CA ALA A 236 15.49 -6.76 -0.01
C ALA A 236 14.60 -7.49 -1.02
N VAL A 237 14.55 -8.82 -0.91
CA VAL A 237 13.70 -9.67 -1.73
C VAL A 237 12.87 -10.55 -0.82
N TYR A 238 11.55 -10.50 -0.99
CA TYR A 238 10.58 -11.23 -0.20
C TYR A 238 9.78 -12.19 -1.07
N LEU A 239 9.43 -13.33 -0.51
CA LEU A 239 8.29 -14.10 -0.98
C LEU A 239 7.05 -13.59 -0.25
N VAL A 240 6.03 -13.15 -0.99
CA VAL A 240 4.83 -12.53 -0.44
C VAL A 240 3.56 -13.16 -0.97
N ARG A 241 2.47 -13.09 -0.20
CA ARG A 241 1.11 -13.35 -0.68
C ARG A 241 0.36 -12.03 -0.78
N GLN A 242 -0.07 -11.69 -1.98
CA GLN A 242 -0.96 -10.56 -2.22
C GLN A 242 -2.35 -10.85 -1.63
N GLN A 243 -2.88 -9.88 -0.91
CA GLN A 243 -4.18 -9.94 -0.26
C GLN A 243 -5.19 -9.06 -0.98
N SER A 244 -6.46 -9.44 -0.92
CA SER A 244 -7.56 -8.64 -1.46
C SER A 244 -8.08 -7.62 -0.46
N SER A 245 -8.80 -6.62 -0.94
CA SER A 245 -9.55 -5.69 -0.08
C SER A 245 -10.51 -6.41 0.87
N SER A 246 -11.16 -7.49 0.43
CA SER A 246 -12.05 -8.29 1.28
C SER A 246 -11.33 -8.91 2.47
N VAL A 247 -10.10 -9.43 2.29
CA VAL A 247 -9.29 -9.96 3.39
C VAL A 247 -8.89 -8.85 4.36
N LEU A 248 -8.46 -7.68 3.86
CA LEU A 248 -8.10 -6.55 4.72
C LEU A 248 -9.31 -6.00 5.49
N LEU A 249 -10.51 -6.02 4.91
CA LEU A 249 -11.76 -5.66 5.58
C LEU A 249 -12.10 -6.63 6.70
N GLN A 250 -11.96 -7.94 6.46
CA GLN A 250 -12.15 -8.96 7.50
C GLN A 250 -11.15 -8.79 8.63
N ARG A 251 -9.88 -8.53 8.32
CA ARG A 251 -8.84 -8.22 9.32
C ARG A 251 -9.17 -6.97 10.12
N LEU A 252 -9.67 -5.91 9.47
CA LEU A 252 -10.09 -4.67 10.16
C LEU A 252 -11.24 -4.94 11.12
N ARG A 253 -12.26 -5.70 10.69
CA ARG A 253 -13.37 -6.13 11.56
C ARG A 253 -12.89 -6.97 12.75
N SER A 254 -11.91 -7.84 12.50
CA SER A 254 -11.33 -8.71 13.54
C SER A 254 -10.50 -7.94 14.58
N LYS A 255 -9.99 -6.74 14.25
CA LYS A 255 -9.39 -5.83 15.25
C LYS A 255 -10.41 -5.34 16.30
N GLY A 256 -11.71 -5.46 16.01
CA GLY A 256 -12.80 -5.03 16.87
C GLY A 256 -13.28 -3.61 16.59
N ILE A 257 -14.39 -3.27 17.25
CA ILE A 257 -15.02 -1.96 17.19
C ILE A 257 -14.46 -1.11 18.32
N ARG A 258 -14.06 0.13 18.03
CA ARG A 258 -13.56 1.07 19.05
C ARG A 258 -14.69 1.44 20.00
N ASN A 259 -14.40 1.46 21.31
CA ASN A 259 -15.39 1.85 22.32
C ASN A 259 -16.02 3.23 21.97
N PRO A 260 -17.36 3.32 21.87
CA PRO A 260 -18.10 4.56 21.62
C PRO A 260 -17.72 5.74 22.52
N ASP A 261 -17.33 5.48 23.77
CA ASP A 261 -16.97 6.51 24.75
C ASP A 261 -15.75 7.34 24.33
N HIS A 262 -14.85 6.80 23.51
CA HIS A 262 -13.75 7.58 22.97
C HIS A 262 -14.23 8.69 22.03
N SER A 263 -15.24 8.40 21.21
CA SER A 263 -15.84 9.40 20.32
C SER A 263 -16.68 10.39 21.11
N ARG A 264 -17.40 9.93 22.16
CA ARG A 264 -18.11 10.82 23.09
C ARG A 264 -17.14 11.77 23.82
N ALA A 265 -16.00 11.28 24.28
CA ALA A 265 -14.98 12.12 24.91
C ALA A 265 -14.41 13.16 23.94
N LEU A 266 -14.11 12.78 22.69
CA LEU A 266 -13.65 13.72 21.65
C LEU A 266 -14.72 14.77 21.31
N ILE A 267 -16.01 14.40 21.31
CA ILE A 267 -17.11 15.33 21.13
C ILE A 267 -17.14 16.34 22.29
N LYS A 268 -17.07 15.87 23.53
CA LYS A 268 -17.04 16.73 24.72
C LYS A 268 -15.84 17.67 24.71
N GLU A 269 -14.65 17.17 24.40
CA GLU A 269 -13.43 17.98 24.25
C GLU A 269 -13.63 19.11 23.22
N LYS A 270 -14.21 18.79 22.05
CA LYS A 270 -14.47 19.77 20.99
C LYS A 270 -15.58 20.78 21.31
N LEU A 271 -16.51 20.41 22.18
CA LEU A 271 -17.63 21.26 22.61
C LEU A 271 -17.32 22.02 23.91
N THR A 272 -16.20 21.71 24.57
CA THR A 272 -15.77 22.46 25.75
C THR A 272 -15.35 23.85 25.29
N ALA A 273 -16.04 24.87 25.79
CA ALA A 273 -15.67 26.24 25.51
C ALA A 273 -14.31 26.56 26.13
N ASP A 274 -13.45 27.19 25.35
CA ASP A 274 -12.21 27.80 25.87
C ASP A 274 -12.60 29.09 26.58
N PRO A 275 -12.31 29.24 27.90
CA PRO A 275 -12.68 30.44 28.66
C PRO A 275 -12.05 31.72 28.11
N ASP A 276 -10.97 31.62 27.35
CA ASP A 276 -10.30 32.77 26.72
C ASP A 276 -10.82 33.03 25.29
N SER A 277 -11.79 32.25 24.80
CA SER A 277 -12.37 32.38 23.47
C SER A 277 -13.77 32.99 23.50
N GLU A 278 -13.98 34.08 22.74
CA GLU A 278 -15.30 34.69 22.56
C GLU A 278 -16.27 33.82 21.75
N ILE A 279 -15.78 32.80 21.05
CA ILE A 279 -16.57 31.94 20.17
C ILE A 279 -16.53 30.50 20.70
N ALA A 280 -17.64 30.06 21.29
CA ALA A 280 -17.83 28.68 21.71
C ALA A 280 -18.52 27.83 20.63
N THR A 281 -18.06 26.58 20.47
CA THR A 281 -18.74 25.61 19.61
C THR A 281 -19.91 24.99 20.38
N THR A 282 -21.15 25.40 20.07
CA THR A 282 -22.36 24.92 20.78
C THR A 282 -22.93 23.62 20.24
N SER A 283 -22.51 23.20 19.04
CA SER A 283 -22.92 21.93 18.46
C SER A 283 -21.95 21.45 17.38
N LEU A 284 -21.88 20.12 17.20
CA LEU A 284 -21.08 19.50 16.14
C LEU A 284 -21.99 18.75 15.18
N ARG A 285 -21.90 19.07 13.90
CA ARG A 285 -22.66 18.41 12.83
C ARG A 285 -21.76 17.42 12.10
N VAL A 286 -22.29 16.23 11.82
CA VAL A 286 -21.60 15.21 11.02
C VAL A 286 -22.58 14.52 10.07
N SER A 287 -22.06 14.04 8.94
CA SER A 287 -22.84 13.25 7.98
C SER A 287 -22.70 11.75 8.24
N LEU A 288 -23.81 11.02 8.08
CA LEU A 288 -23.87 9.57 8.03
C LEU A 288 -23.62 9.02 6.62
N LEU A 289 -23.37 9.90 5.65
CA LEU A 289 -22.93 9.54 4.31
C LEU A 289 -21.40 9.51 4.22
N CYS A 290 -20.90 8.56 3.44
CA CYS A 290 -19.49 8.45 3.13
C CYS A 290 -19.02 9.64 2.27
N PRO A 291 -17.99 10.40 2.68
CA PRO A 291 -17.48 11.52 1.90
C PRO A 291 -16.88 11.08 0.55
N LEU A 292 -16.44 9.82 0.43
CA LEU A 292 -15.93 9.22 -0.80
C LEU A 292 -17.06 8.75 -1.73
N GLY A 293 -17.96 7.91 -1.21
CA GLY A 293 -18.94 7.20 -2.03
C GLY A 293 -20.30 7.90 -2.14
N LYS A 294 -20.54 8.95 -1.34
CA LYS A 294 -21.83 9.65 -1.20
C LYS A 294 -23.02 8.77 -0.83
N MET A 295 -22.75 7.50 -0.51
CA MET A 295 -23.69 6.51 0.01
C MET A 295 -23.59 6.44 1.53
N ARG A 296 -24.65 5.94 2.16
CA ARG A 296 -24.69 5.74 3.61
C ARG A 296 -23.54 4.85 4.08
N LEU A 297 -22.89 5.26 5.18
CA LEU A 297 -21.81 4.49 5.79
C LEU A 297 -22.32 3.10 6.19
N THR A 298 -21.57 2.07 5.81
CA THR A 298 -21.81 0.68 6.26
C THR A 298 -20.79 0.28 7.32
N ILE A 299 -19.52 0.65 7.11
CA ILE A 299 -18.45 0.45 8.09
C ILE A 299 -17.82 1.82 8.38
N PRO A 300 -18.29 2.56 9.40
CA PRO A 300 -17.78 3.88 9.74
C PRO A 300 -16.34 3.76 10.25
N CYS A 301 -15.41 4.27 9.47
CA CYS A 301 -13.98 4.14 9.71
C CYS A 301 -13.29 5.50 9.68
N ARG A 302 -12.24 5.63 10.49
CA ARG A 302 -11.28 6.74 10.44
C ARG A 302 -9.93 6.27 10.98
N ALA A 303 -8.87 7.04 10.76
CA ALA A 303 -7.59 6.75 11.40
C ALA A 303 -7.57 7.31 12.84
N LEU A 304 -6.87 6.63 13.74
CA LEU A 304 -6.65 7.08 15.12
C LEU A 304 -6.03 8.48 15.20
N THR A 305 -5.22 8.83 14.20
CA THR A 305 -4.51 10.12 14.09
C THR A 305 -5.38 11.25 13.54
N CYS A 306 -6.63 10.98 13.14
CA CYS A 306 -7.54 12.00 12.64
C CYS A 306 -8.16 12.79 13.79
N SER A 307 -8.07 14.13 13.72
CA SER A 307 -8.67 15.04 14.70
C SER A 307 -10.15 15.38 14.43
N HIS A 308 -10.73 14.86 13.34
CA HIS A 308 -12.14 15.04 12.99
C HIS A 308 -13.00 13.86 13.44
N LEU A 309 -14.31 14.10 13.57
CA LEU A 309 -15.31 13.08 13.88
C LEU A 309 -15.86 12.37 12.63
N GLN A 310 -15.91 13.07 11.50
CA GLN A 310 -16.48 12.52 10.26
C GLN A 310 -15.79 11.22 9.86
N CYS A 311 -16.57 10.14 9.78
CA CYS A 311 -16.10 8.85 9.30
C CYS A 311 -16.19 8.76 7.78
N PHE A 312 -15.41 7.84 7.21
CA PHE A 312 -15.52 7.37 5.83
C PHE A 312 -15.77 5.86 5.81
N ASP A 313 -16.31 5.34 4.71
CA ASP A 313 -16.62 3.91 4.62
C ASP A 313 -15.35 3.08 4.42
N ALA A 314 -15.11 2.12 5.31
CA ALA A 314 -13.92 1.27 5.26
C ALA A 314 -13.83 0.44 3.95
N THR A 315 -14.97 -0.05 3.45
CA THR A 315 -15.04 -0.91 2.26
C THR A 315 -14.51 -0.18 1.05
N LEU A 316 -15.07 1.00 0.79
CA LEU A 316 -14.66 1.83 -0.33
C LEU A 316 -13.22 2.33 -0.16
N TYR A 317 -12.84 2.72 1.06
CA TYR A 317 -11.49 3.20 1.34
C TYR A 317 -10.40 2.15 1.07
N ILE A 318 -10.61 0.91 1.54
CA ILE A 318 -9.65 -0.18 1.32
C ILE A 318 -9.64 -0.59 -0.16
N LEU A 319 -10.80 -0.65 -0.82
CA LEU A 319 -10.89 -0.96 -2.25
C LEU A 319 -10.12 0.05 -3.12
N MET A 320 -10.23 1.35 -2.81
CA MET A 320 -9.44 2.38 -3.51
C MET A 320 -7.93 2.19 -3.31
N ASN A 321 -7.50 1.83 -2.10
CA ASN A 321 -6.09 1.60 -1.79
C ASN A 321 -5.55 0.30 -2.39
N GLU A 322 -6.40 -0.69 -2.66
CA GLU A 322 -6.01 -1.90 -3.41
C GLU A 322 -5.60 -1.55 -4.84
N LYS A 323 -6.30 -0.59 -5.47
CA LYS A 323 -5.96 -0.09 -6.82
C LYS A 323 -4.79 0.88 -6.80
N LYS A 324 -4.79 1.86 -5.89
CA LYS A 324 -3.75 2.88 -5.75
C LYS A 324 -3.49 3.15 -4.27
N PRO A 325 -2.46 2.54 -3.66
CA PRO A 325 -2.21 2.61 -2.22
C PRO A 325 -1.62 3.96 -1.83
N THR A 326 -2.49 4.94 -1.61
CA THR A 326 -2.10 6.31 -1.19
C THR A 326 -2.17 6.48 0.33
N TRP A 327 -3.10 5.76 0.97
CA TRP A 327 -3.34 5.79 2.42
C TRP A 327 -3.50 7.21 2.96
N VAL A 328 -4.28 8.03 2.25
CA VAL A 328 -4.61 9.42 2.60
C VAL A 328 -6.07 9.50 3.04
N CYS A 329 -6.34 10.16 4.17
CA CYS A 329 -7.70 10.35 4.69
C CYS A 329 -8.51 11.23 3.73
N PRO A 330 -9.72 10.81 3.31
CA PRO A 330 -10.54 11.60 2.38
C PRO A 330 -11.24 12.81 3.01
N VAL A 331 -11.11 12.99 4.33
CA VAL A 331 -11.73 14.11 5.07
C VAL A 331 -10.73 15.22 5.35
N CYS A 332 -9.51 14.87 5.76
CA CYS A 332 -8.49 15.84 6.19
C CYS A 332 -7.18 15.78 5.42
N ASP A 333 -7.08 14.94 4.39
CA ASP A 333 -5.90 14.76 3.53
C ASP A 333 -4.59 14.37 4.26
N LYS A 334 -4.66 14.04 5.56
CA LYS A 334 -3.54 13.50 6.34
C LYS A 334 -3.34 12.00 6.09
N LYS A 335 -2.15 11.48 6.40
CA LYS A 335 -1.85 10.04 6.34
C LYS A 335 -2.80 9.24 7.25
N ALA A 336 -3.41 8.21 6.66
CA ALA A 336 -4.32 7.27 7.30
C ALA A 336 -3.92 5.83 6.92
N PRO A 337 -2.75 5.35 7.39
CA PRO A 337 -2.27 4.02 7.09
C PRO A 337 -3.20 2.96 7.70
N TYR A 338 -3.25 1.78 7.07
CA TYR A 338 -4.13 0.68 7.45
C TYR A 338 -4.01 0.28 8.93
N GLU A 339 -2.80 0.34 9.47
CA GLU A 339 -2.48 0.01 10.86
C GLU A 339 -3.24 0.88 11.85
N HIS A 340 -3.49 2.15 11.49
CA HIS A 340 -4.18 3.13 12.33
C HIS A 340 -5.69 3.21 12.09
N LEU A 341 -6.24 2.45 11.15
CA LEU A 341 -7.69 2.44 10.90
C LEU A 341 -8.43 1.80 12.08
N ILE A 342 -9.52 2.45 12.49
CA ILE A 342 -10.46 1.97 13.49
C ILE A 342 -11.89 2.03 12.96
N ILE A 343 -12.73 1.11 13.46
CA ILE A 343 -14.18 1.18 13.27
C ILE A 343 -14.76 1.96 14.45
N ASP A 344 -15.46 3.05 14.18
CA ASP A 344 -15.96 3.96 15.21
C ASP A 344 -17.27 3.42 15.82
N GLY A 345 -17.23 3.01 17.08
CA GLY A 345 -18.37 2.37 17.74
C GLY A 345 -19.57 3.29 17.92
N LEU A 346 -19.34 4.59 18.17
CA LEU A 346 -20.45 5.53 18.30
C LEU A 346 -21.21 5.69 16.98
N PHE A 347 -20.48 5.80 15.86
CA PHE A 347 -21.13 5.83 14.55
C PHE A 347 -21.83 4.51 14.21
N MET A 348 -21.28 3.36 14.64
CA MET A 348 -21.98 2.07 14.48
C MET A 348 -23.34 2.06 15.21
N GLU A 349 -23.39 2.51 16.47
CA GLU A 349 -24.63 2.61 17.25
C GLU A 349 -25.65 3.54 16.57
N ILE A 350 -25.19 4.71 16.11
CA ILE A 350 -26.04 5.71 15.45
C ILE A 350 -26.58 5.19 14.11
N LEU A 351 -25.73 4.56 13.30
CA LEU A 351 -26.13 4.02 12.00
C LEU A 351 -27.20 2.94 12.13
N ASN A 352 -27.14 2.13 13.20
CA ASN A 352 -28.13 1.11 13.54
C ASN A 352 -29.44 1.71 14.08
N SER A 353 -29.37 2.88 14.73
CA SER A 353 -30.53 3.52 15.38
C SER A 353 -31.28 4.48 14.46
N CYS A 354 -30.61 5.10 13.48
CA CYS A 354 -31.12 6.23 12.71
C CYS A 354 -31.10 5.98 11.20
N VAL A 355 -32.09 5.24 10.67
CA VAL A 355 -32.11 4.81 9.25
C VAL A 355 -32.57 5.88 8.25
N ASP A 356 -33.33 6.88 8.69
CA ASP A 356 -34.05 7.85 7.85
C ASP A 356 -33.39 9.24 7.80
N CYS A 357 -32.11 9.33 8.15
CA CYS A 357 -31.39 10.61 8.19
C CYS A 357 -29.93 10.48 7.73
N ASP A 358 -29.46 11.53 7.07
CA ASP A 358 -28.11 11.62 6.49
C ASP A 358 -27.16 12.51 7.30
N GLU A 359 -27.69 13.29 8.25
CA GLU A 359 -26.91 14.20 9.10
C GLU A 359 -27.40 14.14 10.55
N ILE A 360 -26.47 14.26 11.49
CA ILE A 360 -26.79 14.34 12.91
C ILE A 360 -26.07 15.51 13.56
N GLN A 361 -26.63 15.99 14.67
CA GLN A 361 -26.06 17.04 15.49
C GLN A 361 -25.79 16.51 16.89
N PHE A 362 -24.54 16.61 17.34
CA PHE A 362 -24.13 16.36 18.72
C PHE A 362 -24.27 17.62 19.57
N LYS A 363 -24.69 17.43 20.82
CA LYS A 363 -24.83 18.45 21.85
C LYS A 363 -23.78 18.27 22.95
N GLU A 364 -23.62 19.28 23.80
CA GLU A 364 -22.61 19.33 24.89
C GLU A 364 -22.76 18.18 25.90
N ASP A 365 -24.00 17.75 26.17
CA ASP A 365 -24.30 16.61 27.05
C ASP A 365 -23.89 15.25 26.45
N GLY A 366 -23.44 15.23 25.19
CA GLY A 366 -23.06 14.03 24.44
C GLY A 366 -24.24 13.33 23.76
N SER A 367 -25.46 13.86 23.90
CA SER A 367 -26.62 13.41 23.13
C SER A 367 -26.51 13.83 21.67
N TRP A 368 -27.25 13.15 20.80
CA TRP A 368 -27.33 13.47 19.39
C TRP A 368 -28.78 13.50 18.91
N ALA A 369 -29.05 14.30 17.88
CA ALA A 369 -30.35 14.39 17.24
C ALA A 369 -30.22 14.31 15.70
N PRO A 370 -31.13 13.62 15.00
CA PRO A 370 -31.22 13.66 13.55
C PRO A 370 -31.47 15.08 13.06
N MET A 371 -30.72 15.50 12.04
CA MET A 371 -30.98 16.76 11.35
C MET A 371 -31.99 16.51 10.23
N ARG A 372 -33.27 16.55 10.60
CA ARG A 372 -34.35 16.49 9.61
C ARG A 372 -34.43 17.85 8.91
N SER A 373 -34.28 17.87 7.60
CA SER A 373 -34.56 19.05 6.79
C SER A 373 -35.99 19.48 7.09
N LYS A 374 -36.20 20.66 7.71
CA LYS A 374 -37.53 21.25 7.79
C LYS A 374 -37.99 21.49 6.37
N LYS A 375 -38.84 20.62 5.82
CA LYS A 375 -39.71 20.97 4.70
C LYS A 375 -40.68 22.02 5.25
N VAL A 376 -40.30 23.29 5.21
CA VAL A 376 -41.28 24.37 5.37
C VAL A 376 -42.09 24.37 4.08
N VAL A 377 -43.16 23.59 4.06
CA VAL A 377 -44.22 23.78 3.08
C VAL A 377 -44.93 25.05 3.52
N GLN A 378 -44.53 26.19 2.96
CA GLN A 378 -45.31 27.40 3.09
C GLN A 378 -46.43 27.29 2.05
N GLU A 379 -47.59 26.81 2.47
CA GLU A 379 -48.81 26.94 1.67
C GLU A 379 -49.10 28.43 1.51
N VAL A 380 -48.85 28.96 0.31
CA VAL A 380 -49.39 30.25 -0.09
C VAL A 380 -50.73 29.96 -0.75
N SER A 381 -51.81 30.10 0.02
CA SER A 381 -53.16 30.12 -0.51
C SER A 381 -53.35 31.41 -1.32
N ALA A 382 -53.14 31.34 -2.63
CA ALA A 382 -53.55 32.39 -3.55
C ALA A 382 -54.96 32.05 -4.06
N SER A 383 -55.96 32.75 -3.56
CA SER A 383 -57.31 32.74 -4.11
C SER A 383 -57.35 33.58 -5.40
N SER A 384 -57.54 32.93 -6.54
CA SER A 384 -57.91 33.59 -7.80
C SER A 384 -59.24 33.03 -8.29
N ASN A 385 -60.23 33.90 -8.42
CA ASN A 385 -61.57 33.59 -8.93
C ASN A 385 -61.58 33.35 -10.45
N GLY A 386 -62.10 32.19 -10.89
CA GLY A 386 -62.68 31.89 -12.23
C GLY A 386 -61.72 31.81 -13.43
N ILE A 387 -61.82 30.91 -14.42
CA ILE A 387 -62.84 29.93 -14.86
C ILE A 387 -62.11 28.76 -15.58
N GLU A 388 -62.57 27.54 -15.27
CA GLU A 388 -62.48 26.22 -15.95
C GLU A 388 -61.20 25.71 -16.66
N GLY A 389 -60.58 24.73 -16.00
CA GLY A 389 -59.60 23.77 -16.56
C GLY A 389 -58.72 23.18 -15.46
N ILE A 390 -58.97 21.95 -15.01
CA ILE A 390 -58.26 21.35 -13.87
C ILE A 390 -56.80 21.05 -14.24
N THR A 391 -55.90 21.93 -13.84
CA THR A 391 -54.46 21.67 -13.67
C THR A 391 -54.05 22.13 -12.29
N THR A 392 -53.81 21.20 -11.36
CA THR A 392 -53.15 21.49 -10.09
C THR A 392 -51.66 21.70 -10.34
N GLU A 393 -51.22 22.96 -10.47
CA GLU A 393 -49.81 23.31 -10.46
C GLU A 393 -49.28 23.33 -9.02
N THR A 394 -48.41 22.38 -8.66
CA THR A 394 -47.64 22.44 -7.41
C THR A 394 -46.27 23.03 -7.71
N VAL A 395 -46.03 24.27 -7.30
CA VAL A 395 -44.72 24.92 -7.42
C VAL A 395 -43.94 24.70 -6.12
N ILE A 396 -42.88 23.89 -6.18
CA ILE A 396 -41.99 23.65 -5.05
C ILE A 396 -40.75 24.53 -5.20
N PHE A 397 -40.50 25.40 -4.21
CA PHE A 397 -39.27 26.16 -4.11
C PHE A 397 -38.26 25.37 -3.26
N VAL A 398 -37.15 24.95 -3.88
CA VAL A 398 -36.04 24.32 -3.15
C VAL A 398 -34.93 25.36 -3.00
N ARG A 399 -34.61 25.69 -1.74
CA ARG A 399 -33.50 26.60 -1.40
C ARG A 399 -32.29 25.77 -0.99
N SER A 400 -31.23 25.79 -1.79
CA SER A 400 -29.94 25.21 -1.40
C SER A 400 -29.17 26.24 -0.58
N TYR A 401 -28.68 25.87 0.61
CA TYR A 401 -27.86 26.77 1.42
C TYR A 401 -26.46 26.88 0.80
N GLY A 402 -26.16 28.04 0.19
CA GLY A 402 -24.84 28.37 -0.35
C GLY A 402 -24.82 29.20 -1.63
N ASP A 403 -25.95 29.36 -2.33
CA ASP A 403 -26.05 30.21 -3.54
C ASP A 403 -27.40 30.95 -3.55
N ASN A 404 -27.40 32.23 -3.88
CA ASN A 404 -28.59 33.11 -3.83
C ASN A 404 -29.52 32.92 -5.04
N ARG A 405 -29.32 31.86 -5.84
CA ARG A 405 -30.12 31.56 -7.03
C ARG A 405 -31.27 30.61 -6.68
N GLN A 406 -32.50 31.06 -6.88
CA GLN A 406 -33.69 30.21 -6.83
C GLN A 406 -33.73 29.31 -8.06
N ILE A 407 -33.79 27.99 -7.86
CA ILE A 407 -34.07 27.05 -8.94
C ILE A 407 -35.56 26.75 -8.92
N LYS A 408 -36.26 27.17 -9.98
CA LYS A 408 -37.69 26.90 -10.18
C LYS A 408 -37.83 25.53 -10.82
N VAL A 409 -38.32 24.54 -10.08
CA VAL A 409 -38.65 23.22 -10.64
C VAL A 409 -40.15 23.17 -10.88
N LYS A 410 -40.55 23.12 -12.16
CA LYS A 410 -41.94 22.84 -12.55
C LYS A 410 -42.14 21.33 -12.60
N ILE A 411 -43.07 20.82 -11.81
CA ILE A 411 -43.56 19.44 -11.94
C ILE A 411 -44.97 19.54 -12.52
N CYS A 412 -45.13 19.11 -13.78
CA CYS A 412 -46.44 18.95 -14.40
C CYS A 412 -46.87 17.49 -14.25
N THR A 413 -47.87 17.21 -13.43
CA THR A 413 -48.58 15.93 -13.44
C THR A 413 -49.71 16.00 -14.46
N LEU A 414 -49.56 15.32 -15.59
CA LEU A 414 -50.65 15.08 -16.54
C LEU A 414 -51.52 13.95 -15.99
N GLY A 415 -52.74 14.28 -15.56
CA GLY A 415 -53.76 13.28 -15.24
C GLY A 415 -54.37 12.75 -16.54
N CYS A 416 -54.10 11.48 -16.87
CA CYS A 416 -54.80 10.80 -17.96
C CYS A 416 -56.19 10.34 -17.48
N ASN A 417 -57.24 11.11 -17.81
CA ASN A 417 -58.59 10.55 -17.87
C ASN A 417 -58.71 9.70 -19.15
N GLY A 418 -59.04 8.42 -18.97
CA GLY A 418 -59.02 7.44 -20.05
C GLY A 418 -60.10 7.66 -21.11
N SER A 419 -59.76 7.37 -22.36
CA SER A 419 -60.34 6.25 -23.11
C SER A 419 -59.60 6.06 -24.44
N GLN A 420 -59.60 4.80 -24.92
CA GLN A 420 -59.23 4.31 -26.25
C GLN A 420 -57.78 3.84 -26.48
N ASN A 421 -57.64 2.51 -26.35
CA ASN A 421 -57.00 1.57 -27.27
C ASN A 421 -55.70 2.00 -27.98
N SER A 422 -54.57 1.49 -27.50
CA SER A 422 -53.76 0.55 -28.30
C SER A 422 -52.65 -0.09 -27.47
N ARG A 423 -52.66 -1.43 -27.49
CA ARG A 423 -51.60 -2.41 -27.20
C ARG A 423 -50.31 -1.86 -26.57
N PHE A 424 -49.97 -2.33 -25.36
CA PHE A 424 -48.73 -3.07 -25.13
C PHE A 424 -48.87 -3.90 -23.84
N GLY A 425 -48.64 -5.20 -23.99
CA GLY A 425 -48.73 -6.17 -22.91
C GLY A 425 -47.53 -6.09 -21.95
N SER A 426 -47.86 -6.36 -20.69
CA SER A 426 -47.06 -7.17 -19.77
C SER A 426 -45.78 -6.54 -19.18
N ILE A 427 -46.02 -5.89 -18.06
CA ILE A 427 -45.10 -5.63 -16.95
C ILE A 427 -44.52 -6.98 -16.45
N GLN A 428 -43.44 -7.46 -17.06
CA GLN A 428 -42.59 -8.51 -16.49
C GLN A 428 -41.07 -8.30 -16.73
N HIS A 429 -40.67 -7.29 -17.51
CA HIS A 429 -39.25 -7.00 -17.77
C HIS A 429 -38.61 -5.91 -16.89
N LEU A 430 -39.38 -5.20 -16.07
CA LEU A 430 -38.86 -4.10 -15.23
C LEU A 430 -38.11 -4.57 -13.96
N VAL A 431 -38.27 -5.83 -13.56
CA VAL A 431 -37.56 -6.38 -12.39
C VAL A 431 -36.16 -6.91 -12.75
N SER A 432 -35.91 -7.23 -14.03
CA SER A 432 -34.57 -7.68 -14.47
C SER A 432 -33.60 -6.54 -14.78
N TRP A 433 -34.08 -5.30 -14.92
CA TRP A 433 -33.22 -4.15 -15.27
C TRP A 433 -32.57 -3.49 -14.05
N PHE A 434 -33.18 -3.61 -12.87
CA PHE A 434 -32.57 -3.14 -11.60
C PHE A 434 -31.38 -4.00 -11.14
N GLY A 435 -31.27 -5.25 -11.58
CA GLY A 435 -30.17 -6.16 -11.20
C GLY A 435 -28.84 -5.94 -11.96
N LEU A 436 -28.88 -5.36 -13.17
CA LEU A 436 -27.69 -5.14 -14.00
C LEU A 436 -27.03 -3.76 -13.78
N VAL A 437 -27.77 -2.80 -13.23
CA VAL A 437 -27.28 -1.42 -13.01
C VAL A 437 -26.39 -1.30 -11.76
N GLN A 438 -26.43 -2.27 -10.83
CA GLN A 438 -25.52 -2.28 -9.68
C GLN A 438 -24.06 -2.65 -10.02
N GLY A 439 -23.79 -3.27 -11.17
CA GLY A 439 -22.43 -3.59 -11.61
C GLY A 439 -21.73 -2.46 -12.37
N TYR A 440 -22.47 -1.67 -13.15
CA TYR A 440 -21.91 -0.64 -14.04
C TYR A 440 -21.65 0.71 -13.36
N ILE A 441 -22.45 1.09 -12.34
CA ILE A 441 -22.26 2.36 -11.62
C ILE A 441 -20.94 2.40 -10.83
N GLY A 442 -20.42 1.25 -10.40
CA GLY A 442 -19.13 1.16 -9.72
C GLY A 442 -17.92 1.46 -10.62
N TYR A 443 -18.03 1.23 -11.93
CA TYR A 443 -16.93 1.47 -12.88
C TYR A 443 -16.88 2.92 -13.38
N VAL A 444 -18.05 3.53 -13.65
CA VAL A 444 -18.14 4.90 -14.15
C VAL A 444 -17.75 5.93 -13.07
N THR A 445 -18.15 5.70 -11.82
CA THR A 445 -17.78 6.58 -10.69
C THR A 445 -16.29 6.52 -10.35
N MET A 446 -15.63 5.36 -10.52
CA MET A 446 -14.17 5.26 -10.33
C MET A 446 -13.37 6.06 -11.36
N LEU A 447 -13.82 6.10 -12.62
CA LEU A 447 -13.14 6.86 -13.68
C LEU A 447 -13.31 8.38 -13.47
N GLU A 448 -14.51 8.82 -13.07
CA GLU A 448 -14.80 10.23 -12.80
C GLU A 448 -14.08 10.77 -11.56
N ILE A 449 -13.96 9.97 -10.49
CA ILE A 449 -13.22 10.36 -9.28
C ILE A 449 -11.71 10.47 -9.58
N PHE A 450 -11.18 9.62 -10.47
CA PHE A 450 -9.78 9.70 -10.91
C PHE A 450 -9.52 10.96 -11.74
N LEU A 451 -10.44 11.31 -12.65
CA LEU A 451 -10.37 12.54 -13.43
C LEU A 451 -10.48 13.80 -12.55
N PHE A 452 -11.39 13.82 -11.57
CA PHE A 452 -11.56 14.97 -10.67
C PHE A 452 -10.36 15.22 -9.76
N LYS A 453 -9.66 14.17 -9.30
CA LYS A 453 -8.46 14.33 -8.48
C LYS A 453 -7.24 14.78 -9.30
N THR A 454 -7.19 14.43 -10.59
CA THR A 454 -6.14 14.87 -11.52
C THR A 454 -6.37 16.31 -12.01
N MET A 455 -7.64 16.74 -12.16
CA MET A 455 -7.96 18.13 -12.53
C MET A 455 -7.71 19.15 -11.41
N LYS A 456 -7.66 18.75 -10.14
CA LYS A 456 -7.29 19.67 -9.04
C LYS A 456 -5.82 20.11 -9.07
N GLU A 457 -4.97 19.47 -9.88
CA GLU A 457 -3.56 19.82 -10.06
C GLU A 457 -3.28 20.69 -11.30
N SER A 458 -4.31 21.10 -12.06
CA SER A 458 -4.13 21.94 -13.26
C SER A 458 -5.09 23.13 -13.24
N GLN A 459 -4.58 24.33 -12.95
CA GLN A 459 -5.29 25.58 -13.19
C GLN A 459 -5.49 25.77 -14.70
N TRP A 460 -6.71 25.60 -15.23
CA TRP A 460 -7.15 26.22 -16.47
C TRP A 460 -8.64 26.55 -16.45
N ILE A 461 -8.95 27.60 -17.19
CA ILE A 461 -10.10 28.51 -17.10
C ILE A 461 -11.38 27.95 -17.75
N TYR A 462 -12.52 28.29 -17.13
CA TYR A 462 -13.87 28.46 -17.68
C TYR A 462 -14.02 28.32 -19.21
N ARG A 463 -14.78 27.32 -19.71
CA ARG A 463 -15.51 27.40 -20.98
C ARG A 463 -16.65 26.38 -21.10
N THR A 464 -17.67 26.80 -21.83
CA THR A 464 -19.09 26.42 -21.82
C THR A 464 -19.46 25.02 -22.34
N HIS A 465 -20.60 24.54 -21.83
CA HIS A 465 -21.34 23.28 -21.96
C HIS A 465 -21.64 22.69 -23.37
N LYS A 466 -20.91 23.03 -24.45
CA LYS A 466 -21.26 22.62 -25.83
C LYS A 466 -20.19 21.85 -26.62
N GLN A 467 -19.12 21.36 -25.97
CA GLN A 467 -18.10 20.50 -26.62
C GLN A 467 -17.94 19.10 -26.00
N CYS A 468 -18.63 18.76 -24.90
CA CYS A 468 -18.58 17.40 -24.34
C CYS A 468 -19.43 16.36 -25.12
N ALA A 469 -20.24 16.77 -26.09
CA ALA A 469 -21.09 15.86 -26.86
C ALA A 469 -20.34 15.09 -27.98
N ASN A 470 -19.13 15.52 -28.37
CA ASN A 470 -18.40 14.89 -29.48
C ASN A 470 -17.27 13.94 -29.05
N PHE A 471 -17.05 13.73 -27.75
CA PHE A 471 -16.00 12.82 -27.26
C PHE A 471 -16.52 11.40 -26.94
N ALA A 472 -17.83 11.17 -27.03
CA ALA A 472 -18.47 9.89 -26.70
C ALA A 472 -18.68 8.96 -27.91
N GLN A 473 -18.13 9.27 -29.09
CA GLN A 473 -18.36 8.51 -30.32
C GLN A 473 -17.16 7.75 -30.88
N GLU A 474 -15.99 7.75 -30.21
CA GLU A 474 -14.78 7.03 -30.67
C GLU A 474 -14.31 5.88 -29.74
N LEU A 475 -15.11 5.45 -28.77
CA LEU A 475 -14.74 4.34 -27.86
C LEU A 475 -15.61 3.08 -27.96
N CYS A 476 -16.26 2.87 -29.11
CA CYS A 476 -16.83 1.58 -29.48
C CYS A 476 -16.22 1.12 -30.80
N TRP A 477 -15.04 0.49 -30.73
CA TRP A 477 -14.58 -0.65 -31.55
C TRP A 477 -13.43 -1.36 -30.83
#